data_AF-A0A969E549-F1
#
_entry.id   AF-A0A969E549-F1
#
_cell.length_a   1.000
_cell.length_b   1.000
_cell.length_c   1.000
_cell.angle_alpha   90.00
_cell.angle_beta   90.00
_cell.angle_gamma   90.00
#
_symmetry.space_group_name_H-M   'P 1'
#
loop_
_entity.id
_entity.type
_entity.pdbx_description
1 polymer ?
#
loop_
_entity_poly.entity_id
_entity_poly.type
_entity_poly.pdbx_seq_one_letter_code
_entity_poly.pdbx_strand_id
1 'polypeptide(L)'
;MTQSSPEGITKTLFSLIDFKKIPHKIYLLIDEYDHFANELLSFDLDRFKKDVSRNGFVRKFYESFKTATGEGIIDRIFITGVSPVTLDSLTSGFNISDNITINPLFNDMMGFTHEEVETLLLGYGIPAQTVPQ
;
A
#
# COMPACT_ATOMS: atom_id res chain seq x y z
N MET A 1 2.25 17.13 -25.67
CA MET A 1 3.01 16.27 -24.74
C MET A 1 2.01 15.69 -23.76
N THR A 2 1.55 14.47 -23.99
CA THR A 2 0.54 13.83 -23.16
C THR A 2 1.16 13.57 -21.79
N GLN A 3 0.70 14.25 -20.73
CA GLN A 3 0.98 13.81 -19.38
C GLN A 3 0.50 12.37 -19.29
N SER A 4 1.43 11.43 -19.19
CA SER A 4 1.11 10.00 -19.09
C SER A 4 0.52 9.81 -17.69
N SER A 5 -0.75 9.37 -17.61
CA SER A 5 -1.37 9.08 -16.31
C SER A 5 -0.52 8.05 -15.55
N PRO A 6 -0.58 8.00 -14.20
CA PRO A 6 0.13 6.97 -13.43
C PRO A 6 -0.16 5.54 -13.91
N GLU A 7 -1.41 5.27 -14.30
CA GLU A 7 -1.83 4.03 -14.96
C GLU A 7 -1.11 3.81 -16.32
N GLY A 8 -0.99 4.84 -17.15
CA GLY A 8 -0.32 4.73 -18.44
C GLY A 8 1.16 4.41 -18.30
N ILE A 9 1.83 5.01 -17.32
CA ILE A 9 3.24 4.76 -17.02
C ILE A 9 3.44 3.31 -16.55
N THR A 10 2.63 2.86 -15.59
CA THR A 10 2.70 1.49 -15.04
C THR A 10 2.41 0.44 -16.10
N LYS A 11 1.34 0.61 -16.90
CA LYS A 11 1.05 -0.28 -18.04
C LYS A 11 2.22 -0.34 -19.03
N THR A 12 2.77 0.80 -19.41
CA THR A 12 3.93 0.85 -20.33
C THR A 12 5.13 0.09 -19.75
N LEU A 13 5.43 0.29 -18.46
CA LEU A 13 6.51 -0.41 -17.79
C LEU A 13 6.30 -1.94 -17.83
N PHE A 14 5.13 -2.43 -17.43
CA PHE A 14 4.84 -3.88 -17.41
C PHE A 14 4.84 -4.48 -18.81
N SER A 15 4.27 -3.78 -19.80
CA SER A 15 4.35 -4.22 -21.21
C SER A 15 5.80 -4.32 -21.71
N LEU A 16 6.69 -3.42 -21.29
CA LEU A 16 8.11 -3.50 -21.66
C LEU A 16 8.81 -4.69 -21.00
N ILE A 17 8.52 -4.96 -19.72
CA ILE A 17 9.07 -6.12 -18.99
C ILE A 17 8.67 -7.42 -19.68
N ASP A 18 7.38 -7.56 -20.01
CA ASP A 18 6.84 -8.74 -20.69
C ASP A 18 7.41 -8.88 -22.10
N PHE A 19 7.43 -7.80 -22.88
CA PHE A 19 8.02 -7.78 -24.23
C PHE A 19 9.50 -8.19 -24.24
N LYS A 20 10.27 -7.72 -23.25
CA LYS A 20 11.69 -8.05 -23.10
C LYS A 20 11.92 -9.45 -22.53
N LYS A 21 10.86 -10.16 -22.12
CA LYS A 21 10.92 -11.48 -21.48
C LYS A 21 11.95 -11.51 -20.34
N ILE A 22 11.91 -10.48 -19.50
CA ILE A 22 12.84 -10.41 -18.36
C ILE A 22 12.62 -11.66 -17.51
N PRO A 23 13.67 -12.48 -17.26
CA PRO A 23 13.50 -13.79 -16.61
C PRO A 23 13.27 -13.69 -15.10
N HIS A 24 13.26 -12.47 -14.55
CA HIS A 24 13.15 -12.23 -13.12
C HIS A 24 11.73 -11.82 -12.74
N LYS A 25 11.29 -12.35 -11.60
CA LYS A 25 10.04 -11.95 -10.95
C LYS A 25 10.18 -10.57 -10.32
N ILE A 26 9.12 -9.76 -10.43
CA ILE A 26 9.10 -8.39 -9.89
C ILE A 26 8.41 -8.39 -8.53
N TYR A 27 9.07 -7.73 -7.59
CA TYR A 27 8.54 -7.43 -6.26
C TYR A 27 8.24 -5.94 -6.24
N LEU A 28 6.98 -5.59 -6.01
CA LEU A 28 6.52 -4.21 -5.93
C LEU A 28 6.39 -3.80 -4.47
N LEU A 29 7.16 -2.81 -4.05
CA LEU A 29 7.10 -2.21 -2.72
C LEU A 29 6.53 -0.80 -2.87
N ILE A 30 5.47 -0.49 -2.13
CA ILE A 30 4.84 0.84 -2.10
C ILE A 30 4.88 1.31 -0.66
N ASP A 31 5.61 2.39 -0.41
CA ASP A 31 5.64 3.03 0.90
C ASP A 31 4.74 4.27 0.93
N GLU A 32 4.26 4.60 2.13
CA GLU A 32 3.35 5.71 2.43
C GLU A 32 2.17 5.82 1.44
N TYR A 33 1.50 4.69 1.16
CA TYR A 33 0.40 4.65 0.18
C TYR A 33 -0.77 5.60 0.54
N ASP A 34 -0.89 5.92 1.82
CA ASP A 34 -1.90 6.79 2.41
C ASP A 34 -1.51 8.27 2.41
N HIS A 35 -0.25 8.62 2.12
CA HIS A 35 0.22 10.01 2.10
C HIS A 35 -0.64 10.88 1.17
N PHE A 36 -0.85 10.41 -0.07
CA PHE A 36 -1.72 11.09 -1.03
C PHE A 36 -3.15 11.28 -0.51
N ALA A 37 -3.67 10.28 0.20
CA ALA A 37 -5.02 10.33 0.76
C ALA A 37 -5.13 11.38 1.85
N ASN A 38 -4.17 11.36 2.79
CA ASN A 38 -4.12 12.25 3.94
C ASN A 38 -4.02 13.71 3.47
N GLU A 39 -3.15 13.99 2.49
CA GLU A 39 -3.07 15.31 1.87
C GLU A 39 -4.43 15.72 1.28
N LEU A 40 -5.00 14.90 0.39
CA LEU A 40 -6.20 15.28 -0.34
C LEU A 40 -7.43 15.43 0.56
N LEU A 41 -7.56 14.60 1.59
CA LEU A 41 -8.63 14.71 2.59
C LEU A 41 -8.53 15.99 3.42
N SER A 42 -7.31 16.46 3.68
CA SER A 42 -7.11 17.69 4.47
C SER A 42 -7.46 18.96 3.70
N PHE A 43 -7.41 18.93 2.36
CA PHE A 43 -7.59 20.13 1.52
C PHE A 43 -8.85 20.11 0.65
N ASP A 44 -9.30 18.96 0.13
CA ASP A 44 -10.39 18.87 -0.86
C ASP A 44 -11.06 17.49 -0.87
N LEU A 45 -12.08 17.32 -0.01
CA LEU A 45 -12.85 16.08 0.12
C LEU A 45 -13.58 15.68 -1.17
N ASP A 46 -14.03 16.64 -1.99
CA ASP A 46 -14.78 16.35 -3.22
C ASP A 46 -13.83 15.84 -4.31
N ARG A 47 -12.63 16.42 -4.39
CA ARG A 47 -11.56 15.90 -5.24
C ARG A 47 -11.09 14.53 -4.76
N PHE A 48 -10.94 14.31 -3.45
CA PHE A 48 -10.64 12.98 -2.91
C PHE A 48 -11.65 11.95 -3.40
N LYS A 49 -12.95 12.20 -3.18
CA LYS A 49 -14.02 11.31 -3.64
C LYS A 49 -13.94 11.03 -5.14
N LYS A 50 -13.66 12.04 -5.96
CA LYS A 50 -13.51 11.89 -7.41
C LYS A 50 -12.31 11.00 -7.77
N ASP A 51 -11.18 11.21 -7.13
CA ASP A 51 -9.92 10.53 -7.43
C ASP A 51 -9.91 9.06 -6.95
N VAL A 52 -10.63 8.75 -5.86
CA VAL A 52 -10.85 7.37 -5.39
C VAL A 52 -12.10 6.70 -5.96
N SER A 53 -12.96 7.43 -6.68
CA SER A 53 -14.19 6.88 -7.27
C SER A 53 -13.91 5.81 -8.34
N ARG A 54 -14.98 5.15 -8.83
CA ARG A 54 -14.89 4.11 -9.89
C ARG A 54 -14.16 4.56 -11.16
N ASN A 55 -14.18 5.85 -11.49
CA ASN A 55 -13.48 6.39 -12.68
C ASN A 55 -12.22 7.18 -12.31
N GLY A 56 -11.89 7.25 -11.03
CA GLY A 56 -10.73 7.95 -10.51
C GLY A 56 -9.42 7.27 -10.86
N PHE A 57 -8.34 8.05 -10.89
CA PHE A 57 -7.03 7.55 -11.31
C PHE A 57 -6.43 6.57 -10.30
N VAL A 58 -6.73 6.73 -9.00
CA VAL A 58 -6.17 5.88 -7.93
C VAL A 58 -6.60 4.43 -8.17
N ARG A 59 -7.89 4.21 -8.43
CA ARG A 59 -8.42 2.89 -8.76
C ARG A 59 -7.73 2.27 -9.98
N LYS A 60 -7.63 3.02 -11.08
CA LYS A 60 -7.00 2.53 -12.32
C LYS A 60 -5.52 2.20 -12.15
N PHE A 61 -4.82 2.98 -11.31
CA PHE A 61 -3.43 2.73 -10.94
C PHE A 61 -3.27 1.38 -10.24
N TYR A 62 -4.05 1.10 -9.20
CA TYR A 62 -3.99 -0.21 -8.52
C TYR A 62 -4.53 -1.38 -9.37
N GLU A 63 -5.55 -1.15 -10.19
CA GLU A 63 -6.02 -2.15 -11.17
C GLU A 63 -4.90 -2.60 -12.12
N SER A 64 -3.98 -1.69 -12.49
CA SER A 64 -2.81 -2.04 -13.32
C SER A 64 -1.89 -3.05 -12.64
N PHE A 65 -1.67 -2.92 -11.32
CA PHE A 65 -0.85 -3.86 -10.55
C PHE A 65 -1.53 -5.22 -10.42
N LYS A 66 -2.85 -5.22 -10.22
CA LYS A 66 -3.64 -6.45 -10.22
C LYS A 66 -3.52 -7.19 -11.55
N THR A 67 -3.66 -6.50 -12.67
CA THR A 67 -3.47 -7.09 -14.00
C THR A 67 -2.08 -7.67 -14.17
N ALA A 68 -1.03 -6.89 -13.86
CA ALA A 68 0.36 -7.36 -13.97
C ALA A 68 0.68 -8.54 -13.03
N THR A 69 0.00 -8.64 -11.88
CA THR A 69 0.09 -9.81 -10.99
C THR A 69 -0.59 -11.04 -11.61
N GLY A 70 -1.78 -10.86 -12.19
CA GLY A 70 -2.51 -11.93 -12.89
C GLY A 70 -1.79 -12.44 -14.14
N GLU A 71 -1.00 -11.59 -14.80
CA GLU A 71 -0.11 -11.93 -15.93
C GLU A 71 1.20 -12.57 -15.47
N GLY A 72 1.46 -12.64 -14.15
CA GLY A 72 2.66 -13.24 -13.59
C GLY A 72 3.94 -12.40 -13.73
N ILE A 73 3.79 -11.12 -14.10
CA ILE A 73 4.87 -10.12 -14.19
C ILE A 73 5.29 -9.72 -12.77
N ILE A 74 4.31 -9.32 -11.96
CA ILE A 74 4.51 -9.06 -10.53
C ILE A 74 4.25 -10.36 -9.78
N ASP A 75 5.21 -10.77 -8.94
CA ASP A 75 5.13 -11.97 -8.13
C ASP A 75 4.61 -11.66 -6.72
N ARG A 76 5.04 -10.53 -6.15
CA ARG A 76 4.59 -10.07 -4.83
C ARG A 76 4.43 -8.57 -4.80
N ILE A 77 3.43 -8.13 -4.03
CA ILE A 77 3.17 -6.73 -3.74
C ILE A 77 3.17 -6.57 -2.22
N PHE A 78 3.88 -5.56 -1.74
CA PHE A 78 3.91 -5.18 -0.34
C PHE A 78 3.70 -3.68 -0.21
N ILE A 79 2.74 -3.27 0.62
CA ILE A 79 2.27 -1.89 0.72
C ILE A 79 2.30 -1.49 2.19
N THR A 80 2.92 -0.36 2.50
CA THR A 80 3.05 0.20 3.84
C THR A 80 2.48 1.61 3.91
N GLY A 81 1.92 1.96 5.06
CA GLY A 81 1.31 3.26 5.36
C GLY A 81 0.81 3.30 6.80
N VAL A 82 0.46 4.48 7.29
CA VAL A 82 0.06 4.69 8.69
C VAL A 82 -1.45 4.58 8.85
N SER A 83 -2.19 5.09 7.87
CA SER A 83 -3.63 5.30 7.93
C SER A 83 -4.36 4.38 6.94
N PRO A 84 -5.39 3.62 7.37
CA PRO A 84 -6.14 2.71 6.49
C PRO A 84 -7.03 3.42 5.45
N VAL A 85 -6.94 4.75 5.38
CA VAL A 85 -7.93 5.69 4.85
C VAL A 85 -8.20 5.56 3.34
N THR A 86 -7.40 4.81 2.58
CA THR A 86 -7.63 4.54 1.15
C THR A 86 -7.95 3.09 0.80
N LEU A 87 -7.75 2.12 1.68
CA LEU A 87 -7.83 0.70 1.28
C LEU A 87 -9.27 0.20 1.10
N ASP A 88 -10.21 0.67 1.92
CA ASP A 88 -11.62 0.24 1.82
C ASP A 88 -12.30 0.69 0.51
N SER A 89 -11.89 1.82 -0.07
CA SER A 89 -12.40 2.28 -1.37
C SER A 89 -11.73 1.57 -2.56
N LEU A 90 -10.58 0.93 -2.34
CA LEU A 90 -9.84 0.11 -3.33
C LEU A 90 -10.40 -1.31 -3.46
N THR A 91 -11.30 -1.74 -2.56
CA THR A 91 -11.80 -3.12 -2.40
C THR A 91 -12.44 -3.76 -3.64
N SER A 92 -12.74 -3.02 -4.71
CA SER A 92 -13.12 -3.63 -6.01
C SER A 92 -12.03 -3.59 -7.09
N GLY A 93 -11.13 -2.59 -7.06
CA GLY A 93 -10.06 -2.43 -8.04
C GLY A 93 -8.83 -3.28 -7.73
N PHE A 94 -8.59 -3.57 -6.45
CA PHE A 94 -7.39 -4.26 -5.96
C PHE A 94 -7.72 -5.30 -4.88
N ASN A 95 -8.68 -6.17 -5.17
CA ASN A 95 -9.14 -7.23 -4.26
C ASN A 95 -8.20 -8.46 -4.17
N ILE A 96 -6.91 -8.27 -4.40
CA ILE A 96 -5.89 -9.34 -4.35
C ILE A 96 -4.91 -9.15 -3.17
N SER A 97 -5.18 -8.16 -2.31
CA SER A 97 -4.35 -7.82 -1.15
C SER A 97 -5.04 -8.22 0.15
N ASP A 98 -4.26 -8.74 1.10
CA ASP A 98 -4.70 -8.98 2.47
C ASP A 98 -4.11 -7.90 3.41
N ASN A 99 -4.93 -7.38 4.33
CA ASN A 99 -4.44 -6.50 5.39
C ASN A 99 -3.85 -7.35 6.52
N ILE A 100 -2.53 -7.25 6.71
CA ILE A 100 -1.78 -8.00 7.73
C ILE A 100 -1.29 -7.12 8.89
N THR A 101 -1.70 -5.85 8.96
CA THR A 101 -1.22 -4.88 9.96
C THR A 101 -1.44 -5.34 11.40
N ILE A 102 -2.52 -6.07 11.67
CA ILE A 102 -2.86 -6.59 13.00
C ILE A 102 -2.62 -8.10 13.15
N ASN A 103 -1.91 -8.71 12.19
CA ASN A 103 -1.62 -10.14 12.25
C ASN A 103 -0.44 -10.38 13.20
N PRO A 104 -0.63 -11.12 14.31
CA PRO A 104 0.42 -11.33 15.31
C PRO A 104 1.72 -11.91 14.75
N LEU A 105 1.66 -12.69 13.67
CA LEU A 105 2.84 -13.26 13.02
C LEU A 105 3.72 -12.19 12.34
N PHE A 106 3.17 -11.01 12.06
CA PHE A 106 3.81 -9.93 11.32
C PHE A 106 4.03 -8.68 12.19
N ASN A 107 3.62 -8.68 13.47
CA ASN A 107 3.76 -7.54 14.36
C ASN A 107 5.23 -7.07 14.47
N ASP A 108 6.16 -8.01 14.57
CA ASP A 108 7.60 -7.70 14.70
C ASP A 108 8.24 -7.26 13.37
N MET A 109 7.52 -7.30 12.24
CA MET A 109 8.05 -6.84 10.95
C MET A 109 7.98 -5.31 10.79
N MET A 110 7.15 -4.63 11.58
CA MET A 110 6.84 -3.21 11.44
C MET A 110 6.78 -2.54 12.81
N GLY A 111 7.72 -1.63 13.10
CA GLY A 111 7.73 -0.86 14.33
C GLY A 111 8.54 -1.52 15.45
N PHE A 112 8.06 -1.38 16.69
CA PHE A 112 8.70 -1.94 17.88
C PHE A 112 8.11 -3.30 18.21
N THR A 113 8.97 -4.25 18.54
CA THR A 113 8.59 -5.50 19.19
C THR A 113 7.98 -5.23 20.57
N HIS A 114 7.22 -6.20 21.10
CA HIS A 114 6.65 -6.08 22.45
C HIS A 114 7.75 -5.83 23.51
N GLU A 115 8.90 -6.52 23.38
CA GLU A 115 10.04 -6.38 24.28
C GLU A 115 10.67 -4.98 24.22
N GLU A 116 10.77 -4.39 23.02
CA GLU A 116 11.27 -3.02 22.86
C GLU A 116 10.32 -1.99 23.47
N VAL A 117 9.00 -2.16 23.29
CA VAL A 117 8.00 -1.28 23.92
C VAL A 117 8.06 -1.39 25.45
N GLU A 118 8.16 -2.60 25.99
CA GLU A 118 8.29 -2.84 27.43
C GLU A 118 9.56 -2.17 27.98
N THR A 119 10.69 -2.34 27.30
CA THR A 119 11.98 -1.74 27.67
C THR A 119 11.91 -0.21 27.67
N LEU A 120 11.30 0.38 26.64
CA LEU A 120 11.13 1.84 26.55
C LEU A 120 10.27 2.36 27.72
N LEU A 121 9.13 1.73 28.00
CA LEU A 121 8.21 2.15 29.05
C LEU A 121 8.81 2.01 30.45
N LEU A 122 9.53 0.91 30.72
CA LEU A 122 10.29 0.73 31.97
C LEU A 122 11.35 1.83 32.14
N GLY A 123 12.03 2.22 31.05
CA GLY A 123 12.97 3.34 31.04
C GLY A 123 12.35 4.68 31.46
N TYR A 124 11.04 4.86 31.24
CA TYR A 124 10.26 6.03 31.68
C TYR A 124 9.54 5.82 33.03
N GLY A 125 9.78 4.71 33.72
CA GLY A 125 9.15 4.40 35.02
C GLY A 125 7.69 3.94 34.90
N ILE A 126 7.24 3.55 33.71
CA ILE A 126 5.90 3.01 33.47
C ILE A 126 5.97 1.48 33.62
N PRO A 127 5.12 0.84 34.46
CA PRO A 127 5.17 -0.60 34.68
C PRO A 127 4.77 -1.41 33.44
N ALA A 128 5.48 -2.51 33.17
CA ALA A 128 5.21 -3.40 32.04
C ALA A 128 3.76 -3.91 31.93
N GLN A 129 3.04 -3.99 33.05
CA GLN A 129 1.63 -4.45 33.07
C GLN A 129 0.67 -3.50 32.36
N THR A 130 1.12 -2.31 31.95
CA THR A 130 0.31 -1.37 31.16
C THR A 130 0.39 -1.59 29.65
N VAL A 131 1.27 -2.47 29.15
CA VAL A 131 1.38 -2.77 27.71
C VAL A 131 0.22 -3.70 27.32
N PRO A 132 -0.65 -3.30 26.37
CA PRO A 132 -1.68 -4.19 25.85
C PRO A 132 -1.04 -5.42 25.19
N GLN A 133 -1.65 -6.59 25.37
CA GLN A 133 -1.28 -7.80 24.65
C GLN A 133 -1.84 -7.82 23.23
#